data_AF-A0A0K2UCJ1-F1
#
_entry.id   AF-A0A0K2UCJ1-F1
#
_cell.length_a   1.000
_cell.length_b   1.000
_cell.length_c   1.000
_cell.angle_alpha   90.00
_cell.angle_beta   90.00
_cell.angle_gamma   90.00
#
_symmetry.space_group_name_H-M   'P 1'
#
loop_
_entity.id
_entity.type
_entity.pdbx_description
1 polymer ?
#
loop_
_entity_poly.entity_id
_entity_poly.type
_entity_poly.pdbx_seq_one_letter_code
_entity_poly.pdbx_strand_id
1 'polypeptide(L)'
;LNTRCPQVMCRTLKALQQLIKSGDYVGQALVPYYRQLLPIFSLFKNKNVNIGDSIDYHQRFEENLGDLIQETLELMERRGGPDAFINIKYMIPTYESNIRKTLSKENKSFANIQTT
;
A
#
# COMPACT_ATOMS: atom_id res chain seq x y z
N LEU A 1 8.52 14.36 -1.87
CA LEU A 1 8.66 13.34 -0.80
C LEU A 1 9.21 13.90 0.52
N ASN A 2 10.19 14.83 0.53
CA ASN A 2 10.71 15.42 1.78
C ASN A 2 9.90 16.59 2.37
N THR A 3 8.87 17.09 1.68
CA THR A 3 8.16 18.32 2.09
C THR A 3 7.18 18.14 3.26
N ARG A 4 7.04 16.93 3.82
CA ARG A 4 6.15 16.59 4.96
C ARG A 4 4.70 17.08 4.83
N CYS A 5 4.26 17.45 3.63
CA CYS A 5 2.91 17.95 3.34
C CYS A 5 1.99 16.76 2.96
N PRO A 6 0.92 16.49 3.73
CA PRO A 6 0.01 15.37 3.48
C PRO A 6 -0.58 15.35 2.07
N GLN A 7 -0.98 16.52 1.53
CA GLN A 7 -1.57 16.62 0.18
C GLN A 7 -0.59 16.21 -0.93
N VAL A 8 0.68 16.59 -0.81
CA VAL A 8 1.72 16.21 -1.78
C VAL A 8 1.99 14.71 -1.67
N MET A 9 1.94 14.15 -0.46
CA MET A 9 2.12 12.72 -0.23
C MET A 9 0.99 11.90 -0.83
N CYS A 10 -0.28 12.29 -0.62
CA CYS A 10 -1.41 11.60 -1.24
C CYS A 10 -1.31 11.59 -2.77
N ARG A 11 -0.99 12.74 -3.38
CA ARG A 11 -0.77 12.84 -4.83
C ARG A 11 0.37 11.93 -5.30
N THR A 12 1.46 11.88 -4.54
CA THR A 12 2.62 11.02 -4.85
C THR A 12 2.25 9.55 -4.77
N LEU A 13 1.52 9.13 -3.73
CA LEU A 13 1.07 7.75 -3.55
C LEU A 13 0.11 7.34 -4.68
N LYS A 14 -0.86 8.19 -5.04
CA LYS A 14 -1.77 7.94 -6.16
C LYS A 14 -1.03 7.82 -7.49
N ALA A 15 -0.04 8.68 -7.76
CA ALA A 15 0.79 8.58 -8.94
C ALA A 15 1.60 7.27 -8.96
N LEU A 16 2.15 6.85 -7.81
CA LEU A 16 2.86 5.58 -7.69
C LEU A 16 1.92 4.38 -7.93
N GLN A 17 0.71 4.40 -7.38
CA GLN A 17 -0.28 3.36 -7.64
C GLN A 17 -0.64 3.28 -9.13
N GLN A 18 -0.81 4.42 -9.80
CA GLN A 18 -1.06 4.46 -11.25
C GLN A 18 0.13 3.90 -12.05
N LEU A 19 1.36 4.24 -11.66
CA LEU A 19 2.57 3.70 -12.28
C LEU A 19 2.68 2.18 -12.14
N ILE A 20 2.38 1.64 -10.96
CA ILE A 20 2.38 0.18 -10.74
C ILE A 20 1.27 -0.50 -11.55
N LYS A 21 0.12 0.17 -11.73
CA LYS A 21 -1.00 -0.33 -12.53
C LYS A 21 -0.75 -0.21 -14.04
N SER A 22 0.17 0.63 -14.50
CA SER A 22 0.36 0.92 -15.93
C SER A 22 1.11 -0.16 -16.70
N GLY A 23 1.77 -1.11 -16.03
CA GLY A 23 2.46 -2.21 -16.71
C GLY A 23 2.73 -3.40 -15.79
N ASP A 24 2.65 -4.60 -16.35
CA ASP A 24 2.67 -5.85 -15.56
C ASP A 24 4.01 -6.12 -14.86
N TYR A 25 5.12 -5.64 -15.42
CA TYR A 25 6.47 -5.83 -14.86
C TYR A 25 6.97 -4.65 -14.00
N VAL A 26 6.20 -3.56 -13.93
CA VAL A 26 6.62 -2.36 -13.19
C VAL A 26 6.72 -2.64 -11.69
N GLY A 27 5.78 -3.41 -11.14
CA GLY A 27 5.83 -3.82 -9.73
C GLY A 27 7.08 -4.63 -9.38
N GLN A 28 7.47 -5.57 -10.23
CA GLN A 28 8.68 -6.39 -10.03
C GLN A 28 9.95 -5.55 -10.13
N ALA A 29 10.01 -4.64 -11.10
CA ALA A 29 11.14 -3.72 -11.28
C ALA A 29 11.32 -2.76 -10.09
N LEU A 30 10.27 -2.50 -9.30
CA LEU A 30 10.33 -1.64 -8.12
C LEU A 30 10.87 -2.32 -6.87
N VAL A 31 10.88 -3.66 -6.80
CA VAL A 31 11.31 -4.43 -5.61
C VAL A 31 12.71 -4.04 -5.12
N PRO A 32 13.75 -3.87 -5.98
CA PRO A 32 15.07 -3.43 -5.54
C PRO A 32 15.06 -2.05 -4.85
N TYR A 33 14.09 -1.19 -5.17
CA TYR A 33 13.96 0.17 -4.66
C TYR A 33 13.12 0.27 -3.38
N TYR A 34 12.50 -0.82 -2.93
CA TYR A 34 11.66 -0.82 -1.73
C TYR A 34 12.41 -0.32 -0.49
N ARG A 35 13.72 -0.61 -0.39
CA ARG A 35 14.54 -0.13 0.75
C ARG A 35 14.68 1.39 0.81
N GLN A 36 14.56 2.08 -0.31
CA GLN A 36 14.64 3.55 -0.37
C GLN A 36 13.24 4.18 -0.23
N LEU A 37 12.22 3.54 -0.80
CA LEU A 37 10.86 4.08 -0.85
C LEU A 37 10.06 3.85 0.45
N LEU A 38 10.11 2.63 0.99
CA LEU A 38 9.25 2.21 2.11
C LEU A 38 9.55 2.89 3.46
N PRO A 39 10.80 3.27 3.82
CA PRO A 39 11.05 4.01 5.06
C PRO A 39 10.28 5.33 5.14
N ILE A 40 10.07 5.98 4.00
CA ILE A 40 9.28 7.22 3.93
C ILE A 40 7.81 6.92 4.27
N PHE A 41 7.23 5.84 3.75
CA PHE A 41 5.86 5.42 4.09
C PHE A 41 5.71 5.06 5.58
N SER A 42 6.72 4.42 6.18
CA SER A 42 6.75 4.10 7.62
C SER A 42 6.70 5.35 8.50
N LEU A 43 7.44 6.42 8.13
CA LEU A 43 7.41 7.70 8.85
C LEU A 43 6.01 8.34 8.84
N PHE A 44 5.26 8.21 7.75
CA PHE A 44 3.91 8.78 7.66
C PHE A 44 2.83 7.90 8.30
N LYS A 45 2.97 6.58 8.23
CA LYS A 45 2.11 5.64 8.97
C LYS A 45 2.13 5.91 10.47
N ASN A 46 3.31 6.18 11.04
CA ASN A 46 3.46 6.49 12.47
C ASN A 46 3.06 7.92 12.84
N LYS A 47 3.22 8.89 11.92
CA LYS A 47 2.76 10.26 12.16
C LYS A 47 1.25 10.37 12.27
N ASN A 48 0.49 9.53 11.55
CA ASN A 48 -0.97 9.50 11.68
C ASN A 48 -1.41 9.05 13.08
N VAL A 49 -0.60 8.23 13.77
CA VAL A 49 -0.85 7.73 15.14
C VAL A 49 -0.42 8.74 16.22
N ASN A 50 0.62 9.56 15.96
CA ASN A 50 1.20 10.49 16.91
C ASN A 50 0.67 11.94 16.81
N ILE A 51 -0.47 12.17 16.16
CA ILE A 51 -1.21 13.42 16.31
C ILE A 51 -1.99 13.31 17.63
N GLY A 52 -1.28 13.43 18.75
CA GLY A 52 -1.88 13.48 20.08
C GLY A 52 -2.78 14.70 20.20
N ASP A 53 -4.01 14.49 20.69
CA ASP A 53 -5.05 15.45 21.12
C ASP A 53 -5.41 16.63 20.19
N SER A 54 -4.76 16.74 19.03
CA SER A 54 -5.11 17.70 17.99
C SER A 54 -6.16 17.05 17.11
N ILE A 55 -7.43 17.32 17.41
CA ILE A 55 -8.58 16.92 16.60
C ILE A 55 -8.33 17.36 15.16
N ASP A 56 -8.15 16.39 14.27
CA ASP A 56 -7.90 16.64 12.86
C ASP A 56 -9.20 17.13 12.19
N TYR A 57 -9.34 18.45 12.07
CA TYR A 57 -10.44 19.09 11.33
C TYR A 57 -10.39 18.81 9.81
N HIS A 58 -9.40 18.06 9.29
CA HIS A 58 -9.33 17.63 7.88
C HIS A 58 -10.10 16.33 7.57
N GLN A 59 -10.89 15.80 8.51
CA GLN A 59 -11.84 14.70 8.27
C GLN A 59 -12.84 14.96 7.12
N ARG A 60 -12.97 16.19 6.62
CA ARG A 60 -13.85 16.54 5.48
C ARG A 60 -13.27 16.21 4.10
N PHE A 61 -12.01 15.79 4.00
CA PHE A 61 -11.34 15.57 2.71
C PHE A 61 -10.82 14.14 2.58
N GLU A 62 -11.70 13.14 2.79
CA GLU A 62 -11.74 11.75 2.26
C GLU A 62 -10.45 11.01 1.80
N GLU A 63 -9.28 11.35 2.30
CA GLU A 63 -8.04 10.65 2.01
C GLU A 63 -7.33 10.37 3.33
N ASN A 64 -7.82 9.38 4.06
CA ASN A 64 -7.10 8.83 5.19
C ASN A 64 -5.76 8.29 4.65
N LEU A 65 -4.70 9.06 4.85
CA LEU A 65 -3.37 8.76 4.35
C LEU A 65 -2.90 7.37 4.81
N GLY A 66 -3.34 6.93 5.99
CA GLY A 66 -3.08 5.58 6.49
C GLY A 66 -3.66 4.50 5.58
N ASP A 67 -4.92 4.66 5.16
CA ASP A 67 -5.61 3.73 4.27
C ASP A 67 -4.97 3.73 2.88
N LEU A 68 -4.60 4.91 2.36
CA LEU A 68 -3.91 5.04 1.07
C LEU A 68 -2.52 4.38 1.08
N ILE A 69 -1.78 4.51 2.19
CA ILE A 69 -0.50 3.81 2.36
C ILE A 69 -0.74 2.30 2.38
N GLN A 70 -1.74 1.83 3.12
CA GLN A 70 -2.06 0.41 3.21
C GLN A 70 -2.43 -0.18 1.83
N GLU A 71 -3.31 0.50 1.07
CA GLU A 71 -3.67 0.09 -0.29
C GLU A 71 -2.44 0.05 -1.23
N THR A 72 -1.55 1.04 -1.10
CA THR A 72 -0.34 1.10 -1.91
C THR A 72 0.60 -0.07 -1.61
N LEU A 73 0.79 -0.43 -0.33
CA LEU A 73 1.61 -1.58 0.06
C LEU A 73 1.03 -2.90 -0.46
N GLU A 74 -0.28 -3.07 -0.39
CA GLU A 74 -0.96 -4.25 -0.93
C GLU A 74 -0.80 -4.37 -2.44
N LEU A 75 -0.90 -3.25 -3.16
CA LEU A 75 -0.68 -3.20 -4.60
C LEU A 75 0.77 -3.55 -4.96
N MET A 76 1.74 -3.04 -4.20
CA MET A 76 3.16 -3.34 -4.35
C MET A 76 3.46 -4.83 -4.07
N GLU A 77 2.80 -5.43 -3.08
CA GLU A 77 2.90 -6.87 -2.82
C GLU A 77 2.29 -7.69 -3.98
N ARG A 78 1.10 -7.31 -4.45
CA ARG A 78 0.37 -8.04 -5.51
C ARG A 78 1.09 -8.02 -6.85
N ARG A 79 1.74 -6.90 -7.19
CA ARG A 79 2.43 -6.71 -8.47
C ARG A 79 3.94 -6.94 -8.39
N GLY A 80 4.52 -6.97 -7.20
CA GLY A 80 5.97 -7.10 -6.99
C GLY A 80 6.51 -8.53 -7.09
N GLY A 81 5.64 -9.54 -7.18
CA GLY A 81 6.06 -10.94 -7.29
C GLY A 81 6.42 -11.60 -5.95
N PRO A 82 7.02 -12.81 -5.98
CA PRO A 82 7.22 -13.64 -4.79
C PRO A 82 8.03 -12.98 -3.66
N ASP A 83 9.02 -12.16 -4.02
CA ASP A 83 9.92 -11.51 -3.07
C ASP A 83 9.39 -10.17 -2.54
N ALA A 84 8.25 -9.69 -3.03
CA ALA A 84 7.73 -8.39 -2.62
C ALA A 84 7.37 -8.37 -1.12
N PHE A 85 6.69 -9.41 -0.63
CA PHE A 85 6.25 -9.48 0.76
C PHE A 85 7.42 -9.45 1.74
N ILE A 86 8.48 -10.24 1.50
CA ILE A 86 9.63 -10.31 2.40
C ILE A 86 10.36 -8.96 2.45
N ASN A 87 10.53 -8.28 1.31
CA ASN A 87 11.14 -6.96 1.25
C ASN A 87 10.28 -5.89 1.97
N ILE A 88 8.96 -5.94 1.83
CA ILE A 88 8.04 -5.03 2.54
C ILE A 88 8.12 -5.29 4.05
N LYS A 89 8.05 -6.55 4.48
CA LYS A 89 8.08 -6.94 5.90
C LYS A 89 9.39 -6.56 6.60
N TYR A 90 10.52 -6.62 5.89
CA TYR A 90 11.82 -6.15 6.41
C TYR A 90 11.85 -4.64 6.66
N MET A 91 11.16 -3.85 5.85
CA MET A 91 11.13 -2.38 5.99
C MET A 91 10.02 -1.90 6.93
N ILE A 92 8.88 -2.58 6.95
CA ILE A 92 7.69 -2.24 7.74
C ILE A 92 7.26 -3.51 8.50
N PRO A 93 7.84 -3.78 9.69
CA PRO A 93 7.53 -4.99 10.46
C PRO A 93 6.04 -5.13 10.83
N THR A 94 5.33 -4.00 10.96
CA THR A 94 3.90 -3.92 11.28
C THR A 94 2.97 -4.18 10.08
N TYR A 95 3.51 -4.41 8.88
CA TYR A 95 2.69 -4.75 7.72
C TYR A 95 2.22 -6.21 7.78
N GLU A 96 0.94 -6.44 7.50
CA GLU A 96 0.33 -7.76 7.39
C GLU A 96 -0.22 -7.96 5.98
N SER A 97 0.07 -9.11 5.37
CA SER A 97 -0.38 -9.43 4.01
C SER A 97 -1.89 -9.73 4.00
N ASN A 98 -2.60 -9.10 3.06
CA ASN A 98 -4.01 -9.37 2.80
C ASN A 98 -4.24 -10.26 1.56
N ILE A 99 -3.20 -10.62 0.80
CA ILE A 99 -3.32 -11.40 -0.44
C ILE A 99 -3.86 -12.81 -0.20
N ARG A 100 -3.49 -13.45 0.91
CA ARG A 100 -3.98 -14.79 1.29
C ARG A 100 -5.50 -14.83 1.53
N LYS A 101 -6.13 -13.70 1.85
CA LYS A 101 -7.60 -13.62 2.04
C LYS A 101 -8.35 -13.50 0.71
N THR A 102 -7.70 -13.07 -0.36
CA THR A 102 -8.35 -12.84 -1.66
C THR A 102 -8.37 -14.10 -2.52
N LEU A 103 -7.30 -14.91 -2.49
CA LEU A 103 -7.24 -16.20 -3.21
C LEU A 103 -8.30 -17.20 -2.72
N SER A 104 -8.69 -17.13 -1.44
CA SER A 104 -9.77 -17.98 -0.90
C SER A 104 -11.18 -17.49 -1.27
N LYS A 105 -11.35 -16.22 -1.67
CA LYS A 105 -12.62 -15.67 -2.17
C LYS A 105 -12.79 -15.90 -3.67
N GLU A 106 -11.73 -15.73 -4.46
CA GLU A 106 -11.76 -16.03 -5.90
C GLU A 106 -12.03 -17.52 -6.16
N ASN A 107 -11.36 -18.44 -5.44
CA ASN A 107 -11.61 -19.88 -5.58
C ASN A 107 -13.05 -20.29 -5.20
N LYS A 108 -13.69 -19.60 -4.24
CA LYS A 108 -15.12 -19.81 -3.92
C LYS A 108 -16.06 -19.28 -5.00
N SER A 109 -15.71 -18.19 -5.67
CA SER A 109 -16.50 -17.64 -6.78
C SER A 109 -16.43 -18.52 -8.03
N PHE A 110 -15.28 -19.13 -8.33
CA PHE A 110 -15.14 -20.07 -9.45
C PHE A 110 -15.84 -21.41 -9.20
N ALA A 111 -15.86 -21.91 -7.96
CA ALA A 111 -16.54 -23.15 -7.60
C ALA A 111 -18.07 -23.10 -7.78
N ASN A 112 -18.68 -21.92 -7.64
CA ASN A 112 -20.13 -21.73 -7.82
C ASN A 112 -20.57 -21.58 -9.30
N ILE A 113 -19.63 -21.43 -10.24
CA ILE A 113 -19.95 -21.29 -11.68
C ILE A 113 -19.90 -22.67 -12.38
N GLN A 114 -19.25 -23.67 -11.79
CA GLN A 114 -19.16 -25.03 -12.35
C GLN A 114 -20.29 -25.98 -11.90
N THR A 115 -21.24 -25.53 -11.08
CA THR A 115 -22.34 -26.35 -10.53
C THR A 115 -23.75 -25.94 -11.00
N THR A 116 -23.88 -25.26 -12.14
CA THR A 116 -25.17 -24.98 -12.80
C THR A 116 -25.06 -25.33 -14.28
#